data_AF-A0A1B6F3H8-F1
#
_entry.id   AF-A0A1B6F3H8-F1
#
_cell.length_a   1.000
_cell.length_b   1.000
_cell.length_c   1.000
_cell.angle_alpha   90.00
_cell.angle_beta   90.00
_cell.angle_gamma   90.00
#
_symmetry.space_group_name_H-M   'P 1'
#
loop_
_entity.id
_entity.type
_entity.pdbx_description
1 polymer ?
#
loop_
_entity_poly.entity_id
_entity_poly.type
_entity_poly.pdbx_seq_one_letter_code
_entity_poly.pdbx_strand_id
1 'polypeptide(L)'
;QPFEAKIHIPEMKIDANYTSSGVLIVLPASGGGIFHATLGNVAATIKGFVSSKSRGGQDYINVDKLDINLVIKDINMNVKKVFNNNRILTEATNLFLKENGQEVLHVMMPQLKVKMAAVIKKVVNQLLSHTPVQLLVTP
;
A
#
# COMPACT_ATOMS: atom_id res chain seq x y z
N GLN A 1 -17.29 -3.30 16.68
CA GLN A 1 -18.30 -3.07 15.62
C GLN A 1 -17.62 -3.18 14.26
N PRO A 2 -18.26 -3.81 13.24
CA PRO A 2 -17.72 -3.85 11.89
C PRO A 2 -17.87 -2.49 11.19
N PHE A 3 -16.99 -2.19 10.23
CA PHE A 3 -17.12 -1.03 9.35
C PHE A 3 -16.68 -1.37 7.93
N GLU A 4 -17.19 -0.60 6.96
CA GLU A 4 -16.77 -0.63 5.57
C GLU A 4 -16.64 0.80 5.02
N ALA A 5 -15.58 1.06 4.28
CA ALA A 5 -15.36 2.33 3.58
C ALA A 5 -14.93 2.07 2.14
N LYS A 6 -15.45 2.87 1.21
CA LYS A 6 -15.02 2.88 -0.19
C LYS A 6 -14.36 4.20 -0.48
N ILE A 7 -13.11 4.16 -0.94
CA ILE A 7 -12.28 5.34 -1.16
C ILE A 7 -11.78 5.30 -2.58
N HIS A 8 -11.94 6.43 -3.29
CA HIS A 8 -11.28 6.65 -4.55
C HIS A 8 -10.05 7.52 -4.33
N ILE A 9 -8.90 7.04 -4.79
CA ILE A 9 -7.63 7.74 -4.73
C ILE A 9 -7.21 8.02 -6.18
N PRO A 10 -7.25 9.27 -6.64
CA PRO A 10 -6.94 9.62 -8.03
C PRO A 10 -5.52 9.20 -8.44
N GLU A 11 -4.56 9.37 -7.53
CA GLU A 11 -3.16 9.02 -7.76
C GLU A 11 -2.50 8.61 -6.43
N MET A 12 -1.74 7.51 -6.47
CA MET A 12 -0.92 7.04 -5.36
C MET A 12 0.51 6.85 -5.85
N LYS A 13 1.46 7.44 -5.12
CA LYS A 13 2.90 7.28 -5.38
C LYS A 13 3.54 6.41 -4.30
N ILE A 14 4.36 5.47 -4.74
CA ILE A 14 5.12 4.57 -3.88
C ILE A 14 6.58 4.76 -4.19
N ASP A 15 7.33 5.25 -3.22
CA ASP A 15 8.77 5.36 -3.25
C ASP A 15 9.34 4.40 -2.20
N ALA A 16 10.15 3.43 -2.62
CA ALA A 16 10.66 2.41 -1.72
C ALA A 16 12.10 2.02 -2.06
N ASN A 17 12.90 1.82 -1.01
CA ASN A 17 14.09 0.98 -1.14
C ASN A 17 13.61 -0.47 -1.16
N TYR A 18 13.85 -1.17 -2.26
CA TYR A 18 13.42 -2.55 -2.43
C TYR A 18 14.62 -3.48 -2.41
N THR A 19 14.38 -4.68 -1.91
CA THR A 19 15.27 -5.83 -2.05
C THR A 19 14.42 -6.98 -2.53
N SER A 20 14.89 -7.67 -3.57
CA SER A 20 14.21 -8.82 -4.14
C SER A 20 15.20 -9.93 -4.41
N SER A 21 14.68 -11.16 -4.47
CA SER A 21 15.43 -12.38 -4.73
C SER A 21 14.60 -13.27 -5.64
N GLY A 22 15.25 -13.95 -6.58
CA GLY A 22 14.62 -14.90 -7.48
C GLY A 22 14.25 -14.28 -8.84
N VAL A 23 13.13 -14.73 -9.39
CA VAL A 23 12.68 -14.38 -10.74
C VAL A 23 11.34 -13.65 -10.65
N LEU A 24 11.28 -12.44 -11.23
CA LEU A 24 10.02 -11.72 -11.43
C LEU A 24 9.43 -12.17 -12.77
N ILE A 25 8.49 -13.12 -12.70
CA ILE A 25 7.81 -13.77 -13.84
C ILE A 25 8.81 -14.50 -14.77
N VAL A 26 9.63 -13.77 -15.51
CA VAL A 26 10.70 -14.28 -16.39
C VAL A 26 12.05 -13.61 -16.19
N LEU A 27 12.11 -12.44 -15.55
CA LEU A 27 13.36 -11.71 -15.37
C LEU A 27 14.04 -12.06 -14.05
N PRO A 28 15.36 -12.30 -14.03
CA PRO A 28 16.11 -12.39 -12.79
C PRO A 28 16.01 -11.05 -12.06
N ALA A 29 15.31 -11.05 -10.93
CA ALA A 29 15.02 -9.87 -10.14
C ALA A 29 15.74 -9.95 -8.79
N SER A 30 16.90 -10.58 -8.72
CA SER A 30 17.73 -10.57 -7.51
C SER A 30 18.52 -9.27 -7.45
N GLY A 31 18.35 -8.50 -6.38
CA GLY A 31 19.07 -7.24 -6.19
C GLY A 31 18.35 -6.29 -5.23
N GLY A 32 18.97 -5.13 -5.02
CA GLY A 32 18.37 -4.03 -4.29
C GLY A 32 18.54 -2.72 -5.03
N GLY A 33 17.61 -1.79 -4.81
CA GLY A 33 17.62 -0.49 -5.46
C GLY A 33 16.46 0.38 -5.02
N ILE A 34 16.20 1.41 -5.81
CA ILE A 34 15.07 2.32 -5.60
C ILE A 34 13.95 1.92 -6.54
N PHE A 35 12.78 1.64 -5.99
CA PHE A 35 11.55 1.36 -6.72
C PHE A 35 10.63 2.57 -6.64
N HIS A 36 10.06 2.93 -7.78
CA HIS A 36 9.04 3.95 -7.90
C HIS A 36 7.83 3.36 -8.60
N ALA A 37 6.65 3.58 -8.02
CA ALA A 37 5.39 3.30 -8.69
C ALA A 37 4.45 4.51 -8.61
N THR A 38 3.74 4.76 -9.69
CA THR A 38 2.57 5.64 -9.73
C THR A 38 1.36 4.79 -10.12
N LEU A 39 0.36 4.77 -9.25
CA LEU A 39 -0.87 4.02 -9.39
C LEU A 39 -2.00 5.03 -9.56
N GLY A 40 -2.63 5.04 -10.73
CA GLY A 40 -3.73 5.94 -11.06
C GLY A 40 -5.09 5.27 -10.87
N ASN A 41 -6.08 6.08 -10.54
CA ASN A 41 -7.48 5.69 -10.43
C ASN A 41 -7.69 4.48 -9.49
N VAL A 42 -7.10 4.55 -8.31
CA VAL A 42 -7.17 3.47 -7.33
C VAL A 42 -8.54 3.50 -6.65
N ALA A 43 -9.27 2.38 -6.71
CA ALA A 43 -10.46 2.16 -5.90
C ALA A 43 -10.10 1.21 -4.75
N ALA A 44 -10.23 1.70 -3.52
CA ALA A 44 -9.95 0.95 -2.31
C ALA A 44 -11.25 0.64 -1.56
N THR A 45 -11.47 -0.63 -1.24
CA THR A 45 -12.52 -1.05 -0.29
C THR A 45 -11.84 -1.49 0.98
N ILE A 46 -12.11 -0.78 2.07
CA ILE A 46 -11.56 -1.04 3.40
C ILE A 46 -12.65 -1.66 4.25
N LYS A 47 -12.35 -2.78 4.90
CA LYS A 47 -13.26 -3.43 5.85
C LYS A 47 -12.52 -3.71 7.14
N GLY A 48 -13.22 -3.68 8.26
CA GLY A 48 -12.54 -3.91 9.53
C GLY A 48 -13.47 -3.94 10.72
N PHE A 49 -12.83 -3.99 11.88
CA PHE A 49 -13.49 -3.95 13.18
C PHE A 49 -12.87 -2.86 14.04
N VAL A 50 -13.73 -2.12 14.73
CA VAL A 50 -13.34 -1.14 15.75
C VAL A 50 -13.84 -1.55 17.13
N SER A 51 -13.08 -1.18 18.16
CA SER A 51 -13.46 -1.25 19.56
C SER A 51 -13.35 0.13 20.20
N SER A 52 -14.12 0.36 21.26
CA SER A 52 -14.00 1.57 22.08
C SER A 52 -13.18 1.25 23.32
N LYS A 53 -12.28 2.16 23.70
CA LYS A 53 -11.50 2.08 24.93
C LYS A 53 -11.71 3.36 25.74
N SER A 54 -12.11 3.20 27.00
CA SER A 54 -12.27 4.34 27.91
C SER A 54 -10.93 4.64 28.60
N ARG A 55 -10.52 5.91 28.58
CA ARG A 55 -9.31 6.41 29.25
C ARG A 55 -9.58 7.80 29.82
N GLY A 56 -9.49 7.94 31.15
CA GLY A 56 -9.69 9.23 31.81
C GLY A 56 -11.10 9.81 31.64
N GLY A 57 -12.13 8.96 31.63
CA GLY A 57 -13.54 9.38 31.49
C GLY A 57 -13.95 9.75 30.05
N GLN A 58 -13.08 9.54 29.07
CA GLN A 58 -13.37 9.73 27.65
C GLN A 58 -13.19 8.43 26.88
N ASP A 59 -14.05 8.20 25.89
CA ASP A 59 -13.99 7.04 25.03
C ASP A 59 -13.22 7.36 23.75
N TYR A 60 -12.38 6.42 23.34
CA TYR A 60 -11.54 6.51 22.14
C TYR A 60 -11.78 5.29 21.25
N ILE A 61 -11.71 5.48 19.93
CA ILE A 61 -11.86 4.39 18.97
C ILE A 61 -10.50 3.75 18.70
N ASN A 62 -10.49 2.43 18.61
CA ASN A 62 -9.35 1.64 18.18
C ASN A 62 -9.76 0.73 17.02
N VAL A 63 -9.02 0.77 15.92
CA VAL A 63 -9.13 -0.19 14.82
C VAL A 63 -8.42 -1.48 15.22
N ASP A 64 -9.18 -2.56 15.40
CA ASP A 64 -8.69 -3.88 15.82
C ASP A 64 -8.17 -4.68 14.63
N LYS A 65 -8.93 -4.67 13.53
CA LYS A 65 -8.63 -5.36 12.27
C LYS A 65 -8.99 -4.47 11.10
N LEU A 66 -8.18 -4.53 10.06
CA LEU A 66 -8.35 -3.75 8.85
C LEU A 66 -7.83 -4.56 7.67
N ASP A 67 -8.71 -4.78 6.69
CA ASP A 67 -8.44 -5.44 5.43
C ASP A 67 -8.69 -4.44 4.29
N ILE A 68 -7.86 -4.50 3.27
CA ILE A 68 -7.94 -3.61 2.11
C ILE A 68 -8.01 -4.44 0.84
N ASN A 69 -9.01 -4.15 0.01
CA ASN A 69 -9.02 -4.57 -1.38
C ASN A 69 -8.72 -3.36 -2.27
N LEU A 70 -7.83 -3.54 -3.23
CA LEU A 70 -7.39 -2.49 -4.16
C LEU A 70 -7.71 -2.93 -5.58
N VAL A 71 -8.31 -2.03 -6.34
CA VAL A 71 -8.47 -2.13 -7.80
C VAL A 71 -7.74 -0.93 -8.39
N ILE A 72 -6.75 -1.19 -9.23
CA ILE A 72 -5.87 -0.18 -9.81
C ILE A 72 -5.98 -0.30 -11.32
N LYS A 73 -6.27 0.82 -12.00
CA LYS A 73 -6.42 0.84 -13.47
C LYS A 73 -5.12 1.21 -14.15
N ASP A 74 -4.49 2.28 -13.69
CA ASP A 74 -3.29 2.82 -14.33
C ASP A 74 -2.07 2.53 -13.47
N ILE A 75 -1.01 2.02 -14.10
CA ILE A 75 0.20 1.61 -13.41
C ILE A 75 1.40 2.06 -14.20
N ASN A 76 2.32 2.74 -13.53
CA ASN A 76 3.65 2.99 -14.03
C ASN A 76 4.66 2.60 -12.94
N MET A 77 5.59 1.71 -13.27
CA MET A 77 6.59 1.18 -12.36
C MET A 77 7.97 1.30 -12.97
N ASN A 78 8.96 1.69 -12.16
CA ASN A 78 10.35 1.71 -12.56
C ASN A 78 11.30 1.47 -11.38
N VAL A 79 12.50 1.05 -11.72
CA VAL A 79 13.60 0.85 -10.79
C VAL A 79 14.84 1.65 -11.19
N LYS A 80 15.61 2.04 -10.18
CA LYS A 80 16.89 2.77 -10.30
C LYS A 80 17.92 2.18 -9.35
N LYS A 81 19.20 2.36 -9.69
CA LYS A 81 20.35 1.91 -8.88
C LYS A 81 20.31 0.39 -8.59
N VAL A 82 19.96 -0.40 -9.59
CA VAL A 82 19.82 -1.87 -9.51
C VAL A 82 20.97 -2.55 -10.24
N PHE A 83 21.20 -3.83 -9.94
CA PHE A 83 22.20 -4.68 -10.62
C PHE A 83 23.60 -4.04 -10.73
N ASN A 84 24.10 -3.48 -9.62
CA ASN A 84 25.38 -2.74 -9.57
C ASN A 84 25.48 -1.63 -10.64
N ASN A 85 24.37 -0.94 -10.91
CA ASN A 85 24.24 0.10 -11.94
C ASN A 85 24.49 -0.39 -13.38
N ASN A 86 24.26 -1.69 -13.66
CA ASN A 86 24.28 -2.19 -15.03
C ASN A 86 23.11 -1.58 -15.83
N ARG A 87 23.46 -0.70 -16.78
CA ARG A 87 22.48 0.05 -17.59
C ARG A 87 21.58 -0.88 -18.41
N ILE A 88 22.14 -1.91 -19.04
CA ILE A 88 21.40 -2.83 -19.91
C ILE A 88 20.33 -3.59 -19.11
N LEU A 89 20.70 -4.15 -17.96
CA LEU A 89 19.76 -4.88 -17.10
C LEU A 89 18.70 -3.96 -16.50
N THR A 90 19.08 -2.72 -16.17
CA THR A 90 18.14 -1.71 -15.67
C THR A 90 17.11 -1.33 -16.74
N GLU A 91 17.56 -1.06 -17.97
CA GLU A 91 16.68 -0.71 -19.09
C GLU A 91 15.77 -1.89 -19.46
N ALA A 92 16.30 -3.12 -19.53
CA ALA A 92 15.51 -4.32 -19.80
C ALA A 92 14.44 -4.55 -18.72
N THR A 93 14.78 -4.35 -17.45
CA THR A 93 13.84 -4.47 -16.33
C THR A 93 12.75 -3.40 -16.40
N ASN A 94 13.13 -2.15 -16.66
CA ASN A 94 12.17 -1.06 -16.79
C ASN A 94 11.24 -1.22 -18.01
N LEU A 95 11.74 -1.76 -19.12
CA LEU A 95 10.92 -2.12 -20.27
C LEU A 95 9.90 -3.20 -19.89
N PHE A 96 10.35 -4.25 -19.21
CA PHE A 96 9.47 -5.32 -18.76
C PHE A 96 8.39 -4.82 -17.79
N LEU A 97 8.75 -3.99 -16.81
CA LEU A 97 7.80 -3.39 -15.86
C LEU A 97 6.77 -2.50 -16.56
N LYS A 98 7.18 -1.79 -17.63
CA LYS A 98 6.29 -0.97 -18.44
C LYS A 98 5.31 -1.81 -19.26
N GLU A 99 5.78 -2.91 -19.84
CA GLU A 99 4.96 -3.78 -20.71
C GLU A 99 4.05 -4.73 -19.92
N ASN A 100 4.49 -5.18 -18.74
CA ASN A 100 3.85 -6.23 -17.94
C ASN A 100 3.43 -5.72 -16.54
N GLY A 101 3.14 -4.42 -16.43
CA GLY A 101 2.89 -3.79 -15.14
C GLY A 101 1.69 -4.37 -14.39
N GLN A 102 0.65 -4.80 -15.10
CA GLN A 102 -0.55 -5.39 -14.49
C GLN A 102 -0.25 -6.76 -13.89
N GLU A 103 0.49 -7.61 -14.60
CA GLU A 103 0.90 -8.94 -14.17
C GLU A 103 1.83 -8.84 -12.95
N VAL A 104 2.80 -7.92 -13.00
CA VAL A 104 3.70 -7.64 -11.89
C VAL A 104 2.91 -7.17 -10.66
N LEU A 105 1.98 -6.22 -10.84
CA LEU A 105 1.13 -5.77 -9.74
C LEU A 105 0.32 -6.93 -9.17
N HIS A 106 -0.24 -7.81 -10.02
CA HIS A 106 -1.02 -8.95 -9.57
C HIS A 106 -0.22 -9.88 -8.65
N VAL A 107 1.03 -10.18 -9.03
CA VAL A 107 1.95 -10.98 -8.20
C VAL A 107 2.29 -10.28 -6.88
N MET A 108 2.44 -8.96 -6.89
CA MET A 108 2.78 -8.16 -5.70
C MET A 108 1.58 -7.85 -4.80
N MET A 109 0.35 -7.92 -5.34
CA MET A 109 -0.89 -7.46 -4.70
C MET A 109 -1.10 -8.03 -3.28
N PRO A 110 -0.88 -9.33 -2.99
CA PRO A 110 -1.09 -9.87 -1.66
C PRO A 110 -0.23 -9.17 -0.59
N GLN A 111 1.06 -8.98 -0.89
CA GLN A 111 1.98 -8.31 0.04
C GLN A 111 1.69 -6.81 0.15
N LEU A 112 1.32 -6.18 -0.97
CA LEU A 112 0.93 -4.77 -0.99
C LEU A 112 -0.28 -4.52 -0.07
N LYS A 113 -1.33 -5.35 -0.17
CA LYS A 113 -2.51 -5.24 0.69
C LYS A 113 -2.18 -5.33 2.17
N VAL A 114 -1.36 -6.31 2.57
CA VAL A 114 -0.94 -6.49 3.97
C VAL A 114 -0.15 -5.29 4.48
N LYS A 115 0.83 -4.81 3.70
CA LYS A 115 1.65 -3.63 4.08
C LYS A 115 0.81 -2.36 4.16
N MET A 116 -0.07 -2.12 3.19
CA MET A 116 -0.96 -0.96 3.20
C MET A 116 -1.94 -0.99 4.37
N ALA A 117 -2.52 -2.15 4.66
CA ALA A 117 -3.41 -2.32 5.81
C ALA A 117 -2.70 -1.98 7.13
N ALA A 118 -1.46 -2.45 7.30
CA ALA A 118 -0.65 -2.16 8.47
C ALA A 118 -0.32 -0.66 8.59
N VAL A 119 0.09 -0.01 7.50
CA VAL A 119 0.41 1.43 7.48
C VAL A 119 -0.83 2.27 7.79
N ILE A 120 -1.95 2.01 7.11
CA ILE A 120 -3.20 2.76 7.30
C ILE A 120 -3.72 2.55 8.73
N LYS A 121 -3.77 1.30 9.22
CA LYS A 121 -4.17 1.01 10.60
C LYS A 121 -3.33 1.77 11.62
N LYS A 122 -2.00 1.81 11.42
CA LYS A 122 -1.09 2.55 12.31
C LYS A 122 -1.41 4.03 12.34
N VAL A 123 -1.54 4.67 11.18
CA VAL A 123 -1.84 6.10 11.06
C VAL A 123 -3.21 6.42 11.66
N VAL A 124 -4.24 5.64 11.32
CA VAL A 124 -5.60 5.85 11.82
C VAL A 124 -5.66 5.68 13.34
N ASN A 125 -5.06 4.63 13.90
CA ASN A 125 -5.05 4.44 15.36
C ASN A 125 -4.26 5.52 16.09
N GLN A 126 -3.16 6.02 15.51
CA GLN A 126 -2.44 7.16 16.07
C GLN A 126 -3.38 8.38 16.16
N LEU A 127 -4.11 8.72 15.10
CA LEU A 127 -5.07 9.82 15.11
C LEU A 127 -6.22 9.60 16.11
N LEU A 128 -6.85 8.43 16.09
CA LEU A 128 -8.00 8.12 16.94
C LEU A 128 -7.63 8.01 18.43
N SER A 129 -6.39 7.64 18.76
CA SER A 129 -5.92 7.58 20.16
C SER A 129 -5.82 8.94 20.85
N HIS A 130 -5.84 10.03 20.07
CA HIS A 130 -5.81 11.41 20.56
C HIS A 130 -7.13 12.15 20.35
N THR A 131 -8.15 11.49 19.77
CA THR A 131 -9.43 12.11 19.46
C THR A 131 -10.56 11.37 20.18
N PRO A 132 -11.15 11.96 21.24
CA PRO A 132 -12.35 11.43 21.89
C PRO A 132 -13.50 11.23 20.89
N VAL A 133 -14.28 10.16 21.08
CA VAL A 133 -15.44 9.81 20.24
C VAL A 133 -16.39 10.99 20.06
N GLN A 134 -16.64 11.76 21.11
CA GLN A 134 -17.56 12.90 21.14
C GLN A 134 -17.19 14.02 20.16
N LEU A 135 -15.92 14.12 19.76
CA LEU A 135 -15.44 15.09 18.77
C LEU A 135 -15.49 14.56 17.33
N LEU A 136 -15.60 13.24 17.16
CA LEU A 136 -15.64 12.58 15.84
C LEU A 136 -17.05 12.49 15.26
N VAL A 137 -18.05 12.39 16.13
CA VAL A 137 -19.47 12.41 15.76
C VAL A 137 -20.03 13.78 16.12
N THR A 138 -20.20 14.64 15.12
CA THR A 138 -21.09 15.80 15.25
C THR A 138 -22.54 15.29 15.41
N PRO A 139 -23.33 15.88 16.31
CA PRO A 139 -24.73 15.51 16.52
C PRO A 139 -25.60 15.73 15.28
#